data_AF-A0A1Y0H834-F1
#
_entry.id   AF-A0A1Y0H834-F1
#
_cell.length_a   1.000
_cell.length_b   1.000
_cell.length_c   1.000
_cell.angle_alpha   90.00
_cell.angle_beta   90.00
_cell.angle_gamma   90.00
#
_symmetry.space_group_name_H-M   'P 1'
#
loop_
_entity.id
_entity.type
_entity.pdbx_description
1 polymer ?
#
loop_
_entity_poly.entity_id
_entity_poly.type
_entity_poly.pdbx_seq_one_letter_code
_entity_poly.pdbx_strand_id
1 'polypeptide(L)'
;MAPTTVSAQAFGRFGYVSLPATPGIELKNEGFRARHPMADMLKFKESIARSVPLEIRWEQGIYGLRGGPAAPDKLRVNLFSPGVDIYVESGLELTVTSTGAPYLSFPGGTVTPELPTAPGSYALLTFRDRQPAILFSFLSDPGQMIVHGKSGEWTIRTVDAYKGWIRLSLPFGLKAVSANTAGALGDLAIELEPKLSAFQNPAPLLKSLVWTESEGIIQGVWTFDRPGALVPPALSLAREGGMRPIIKSGLKPANADLEDGPSLFCVNSKLVVQWVVPPALQGRALAGINGEWPVSTPDSPLDAVRLLMLAGAPPTWHDQVKADLDKWTNAAVLVKEPNTQQSLPFDHAGAGLLESATAALQAMALARSENRLEDANPWVTSLGWRVDARSWILDVSDPALRSEASARLAVASALSNEPEVRGMAVLLQTGLAAESVRPLYARKRELEIDPTGRSQFWFPWRTRLFSLDAASLGENTQEDALESPLRLLKGPRVLTQVNGRELLMDFETAAPGQFEIQLAYPAPLRFIPAGSTNVLQPKLVEKEGTWLMQGQAEIAGPVRLMIKIDPAGPLVPTWFVPRPSAPTPPASPAG
;
A
#
# COMPACT_ATOMS: atom_id res chain seq x y z
N MET A 1 25.85 4.07 29.73
CA MET A 1 24.39 3.92 29.63
C MET A 1 24.07 3.57 28.20
N ALA A 2 23.85 2.28 27.92
CA ALA A 2 23.48 1.82 26.59
C ALA A 2 22.07 2.36 26.27
N PRO A 3 21.85 3.02 25.12
CA PRO A 3 20.50 3.30 24.67
C PRO A 3 19.88 1.96 24.29
N THR A 4 18.89 1.53 25.06
CA THR A 4 17.94 0.50 24.62
C THR A 4 17.23 1.04 23.38
N THR A 5 17.70 0.61 22.21
CA THR A 5 17.00 0.76 20.94
C THR A 5 15.71 -0.05 21.03
N VAL A 6 14.62 0.60 21.46
CA VAL A 6 13.28 0.17 21.05
C VAL A 6 13.26 0.39 19.54
N SER A 7 13.45 -0.68 18.76
CA SER A 7 13.24 -0.61 17.32
C SER A 7 11.79 -0.17 17.09
N ALA A 8 11.58 1.03 16.55
CA ALA A 8 10.25 1.51 16.21
C ALA A 8 9.57 0.50 15.28
N GLN A 9 8.36 0.06 15.65
CA GLN A 9 7.62 -1.02 15.00
C GLN A 9 6.42 -0.46 14.25
N ALA A 10 6.22 -0.87 13.00
CA ALA A 10 5.03 -0.50 12.24
C ALA A 10 3.74 -0.92 12.96
N PHE A 11 2.73 -0.06 12.95
CA PHE A 11 1.47 -0.22 13.70
C PHE A 11 0.21 -0.20 12.82
N GLY A 12 0.32 0.19 11.55
CA GLY A 12 -0.79 0.21 10.60
C GLY A 12 -2.00 0.98 11.13
N ARG A 13 -3.19 0.38 11.05
CA ARG A 13 -4.44 0.96 11.57
C ARG A 13 -4.60 0.93 13.09
N PHE A 14 -3.68 0.27 13.80
CA PHE A 14 -3.85 -0.02 15.23
C PHE A 14 -3.22 1.02 16.16
N GLY A 15 -2.50 2.01 15.61
CA GLY A 15 -1.86 3.05 16.42
C GLY A 15 -2.85 3.95 17.15
N TYR A 16 -3.88 4.44 16.47
CA TYR A 16 -4.69 5.55 17.00
C TYR A 16 -6.07 5.16 17.53
N VAL A 17 -6.42 3.87 17.48
CA VAL A 17 -7.79 3.40 17.75
C VAL A 17 -7.83 2.50 18.99
N SER A 18 -8.90 2.65 19.78
CA SER A 18 -9.16 1.79 20.93
C SER A 18 -9.92 0.52 20.56
N LEU A 19 -10.73 0.59 19.50
CA LEU A 19 -11.42 -0.53 18.87
C LEU A 19 -11.19 -0.42 17.36
N PRO A 20 -10.29 -1.22 16.77
CA PRO A 20 -9.96 -1.09 15.36
C PRO A 20 -11.12 -1.53 14.46
N ALA A 21 -11.24 -0.88 13.31
CA ALA A 21 -12.20 -1.29 12.29
C ALA A 21 -11.82 -2.66 11.72
N THR A 22 -12.78 -3.59 11.78
CA THR A 22 -12.65 -4.92 11.18
C THR A 22 -13.56 -5.03 9.95
N PRO A 23 -13.04 -5.55 8.83
CA PRO A 23 -13.85 -5.87 7.66
C PRO A 23 -15.04 -6.77 8.00
N GLY A 24 -16.22 -6.40 7.52
CA GLY A 24 -17.46 -7.13 7.70
C GLY A 24 -18.11 -6.97 9.08
N ILE A 25 -17.37 -6.62 10.12
CA ILE A 25 -17.87 -6.53 11.50
C ILE A 25 -17.70 -5.11 12.04
N GLU A 26 -18.81 -4.50 12.46
CA GLU A 26 -18.80 -3.26 13.21
C GLU A 26 -18.77 -3.61 14.70
N LEU A 27 -17.66 -3.26 15.37
CA LEU A 27 -17.47 -3.46 16.80
C LEU A 27 -17.63 -2.11 17.51
N LYS A 28 -18.44 -2.08 18.56
CA LYS A 28 -18.65 -0.93 19.45
C LYS A 28 -18.44 -1.34 20.90
N ASN A 29 -18.47 -0.36 21.79
CA ASN A 29 -18.36 -0.63 23.22
C ASN A 29 -19.54 -1.48 23.72
N GLU A 30 -20.74 -1.22 23.21
CA GLU A 30 -21.96 -1.91 23.62
C GLU A 30 -22.13 -3.30 22.99
N GLY A 31 -21.41 -3.64 21.92
CA GLY A 31 -21.69 -4.86 21.16
C GLY A 31 -21.04 -4.91 19.79
N PHE A 32 -21.51 -5.82 18.95
CA PHE A 32 -21.08 -5.94 17.56
C PHE A 32 -22.24 -6.29 16.62
N ARG A 33 -22.05 -6.01 15.33
CA ARG A 33 -22.94 -6.46 14.25
C ARG A 33 -22.18 -6.66 12.95
N ALA A 34 -22.80 -7.36 12.00
CA ALA A 34 -22.33 -7.32 10.62
C ALA A 34 -22.47 -5.89 10.06
N ARG A 35 -21.53 -5.44 9.22
CA ARG A 35 -21.59 -4.16 8.50
C ARG A 35 -22.61 -4.22 7.35
N HIS A 36 -23.87 -4.41 7.73
CA HIS A 36 -25.01 -4.50 6.83
C HIS A 36 -26.15 -3.64 7.37
N PRO A 37 -26.85 -2.85 6.53
CA PRO A 37 -27.85 -1.88 7.01
C PRO A 37 -28.95 -2.47 7.86
N MET A 38 -29.35 -3.71 7.54
CA MET A 38 -30.41 -4.44 8.26
C MET A 38 -29.90 -5.31 9.42
N ALA A 39 -28.59 -5.33 9.73
CA ALA A 39 -28.07 -6.18 10.78
C ALA A 39 -28.35 -5.62 12.18
N ASP A 40 -28.94 -6.45 13.04
CA ASP A 40 -29.19 -6.12 14.43
C ASP A 40 -27.89 -6.06 15.24
N MET A 41 -27.84 -5.18 16.24
CA MET A 41 -26.74 -5.09 17.19
C MET A 41 -26.86 -6.22 18.22
N LEU A 42 -25.84 -7.10 18.28
CA LEU A 42 -25.65 -8.03 19.39
C LEU A 42 -24.93 -7.31 20.51
N LYS A 43 -25.67 -6.91 21.53
CA LYS A 43 -25.15 -6.14 22.66
C LYS A 43 -24.53 -7.06 23.70
N PHE A 44 -23.35 -6.73 24.18
CA PHE A 44 -22.77 -7.37 25.35
C PHE A 44 -23.66 -7.13 26.57
N LYS A 45 -23.70 -8.10 27.49
CA LYS A 45 -24.38 -7.96 28.78
C LYS A 45 -23.96 -6.68 29.51
N GLU A 46 -22.66 -6.41 29.50
CA GLU A 46 -22.09 -5.16 29.97
C GLU A 46 -21.25 -4.53 28.87
N SER A 47 -21.41 -3.22 28.68
CA SER A 47 -20.62 -2.47 27.69
C SER A 47 -19.15 -2.42 28.10
N ILE A 48 -18.27 -2.46 27.11
CA ILE A 48 -16.82 -2.30 27.29
C ILE A 48 -16.56 -0.89 27.83
N ALA A 49 -16.20 -0.80 29.11
CA ALA A 49 -15.92 0.48 29.76
C ALA A 49 -14.60 1.09 29.28
N ARG A 50 -13.61 0.23 29.01
CA ARG A 50 -12.27 0.65 28.56
C ARG A 50 -11.59 -0.46 27.75
N SER A 51 -10.91 -0.05 26.69
CA SER A 51 -9.95 -0.86 25.93
C SER A 51 -8.54 -0.34 26.17
N VAL A 52 -7.58 -1.24 26.39
CA VAL A 52 -6.16 -0.93 26.58
C VAL A 52 -5.34 -1.80 25.63
N PRO A 53 -4.48 -1.22 24.78
CA PRO A 53 -3.61 -2.01 23.90
C PRO A 53 -2.62 -2.84 24.75
N LEU A 54 -2.55 -4.14 24.49
CA LEU A 54 -1.60 -5.07 25.09
C LEU A 54 -0.46 -5.37 24.12
N GLU A 55 -0.77 -5.46 22.83
CA GLU A 55 0.21 -5.69 21.76
C GLU A 55 -0.26 -5.00 20.48
N ILE A 56 0.64 -4.28 19.81
CA ILE A 56 0.37 -3.59 18.55
C ILE A 56 1.45 -3.95 17.53
N ARG A 57 1.02 -4.46 16.38
CA ARG A 57 1.81 -4.71 15.18
C ARG A 57 1.03 -4.22 13.97
N TRP A 58 1.69 -4.01 12.84
CA TRP A 58 1.04 -3.53 11.61
C TRP A 58 -0.08 -4.46 11.10
N GLU A 59 0.01 -5.77 11.38
CA GLU A 59 -0.97 -6.79 10.99
C GLU A 59 -1.94 -7.20 12.11
N GLN A 60 -1.65 -6.86 13.37
CA GLN A 60 -2.43 -7.33 14.52
C GLN A 60 -2.44 -6.36 15.70
N GLY A 61 -3.61 -6.19 16.30
CA GLY A 61 -3.78 -5.57 17.62
C GLY A 61 -4.41 -6.54 18.63
N ILE A 62 -3.86 -6.58 19.85
CA ILE A 62 -4.47 -7.26 21.01
C ILE A 62 -4.79 -6.21 22.06
N TYR A 63 -6.02 -6.24 22.57
CA TYR A 63 -6.54 -5.29 23.53
C TYR A 63 -7.10 -6.00 24.75
N GLY A 64 -6.76 -5.51 25.93
CA GLY A 64 -7.43 -5.88 27.17
C GLY A 64 -8.70 -5.05 27.29
N LEU A 65 -9.82 -5.73 27.51
CA LEU A 65 -11.13 -5.12 27.69
C LEU A 65 -11.48 -5.22 29.18
N ARG A 66 -11.87 -4.09 29.78
CA ARG A 66 -12.46 -4.11 31.12
C ARG A 66 -13.97 -4.27 30.98
N GLY A 67 -14.40 -5.50 30.65
CA GLY A 67 -15.79 -5.93 30.75
C GLY A 67 -16.12 -6.43 32.16
N GLY A 68 -17.40 -6.54 32.49
CA GLY A 68 -17.86 -7.31 33.65
C GLY A 68 -18.14 -8.78 33.32
N PRO A 69 -18.75 -9.53 34.24
CA PRO A 69 -19.04 -10.95 34.05
C PRO A 69 -19.82 -11.23 32.77
N ALA A 70 -19.41 -12.26 32.03
CA ALA A 70 -19.98 -12.69 30.74
C ALA A 70 -19.86 -11.67 29.58
N ALA A 71 -19.02 -10.64 29.73
CA ALA A 71 -18.56 -9.79 28.64
C ALA A 71 -17.13 -10.21 28.18
N PRO A 72 -16.68 -9.78 26.99
CA PRO A 72 -15.31 -10.03 26.54
C PRO A 72 -14.25 -9.39 27.44
N ASP A 73 -13.21 -10.16 27.77
CA ASP A 73 -12.05 -9.72 28.55
C ASP A 73 -10.88 -9.28 27.67
N LYS A 74 -10.78 -9.83 26.45
CA LYS A 74 -9.78 -9.42 25.45
C LYS A 74 -10.37 -9.41 24.06
N LEU A 75 -9.81 -8.56 23.22
CA LEU A 75 -10.06 -8.49 21.78
C LEU A 75 -8.74 -8.73 21.05
N ARG A 76 -8.76 -9.57 20.03
CA ARG A 76 -7.68 -9.70 19.06
C ARG A 76 -8.23 -9.49 17.66
N VAL A 77 -7.62 -8.56 16.93
CA VAL A 77 -7.90 -8.31 15.52
C VAL A 77 -6.63 -8.57 14.74
N ASN A 78 -6.67 -9.58 13.87
CA ASN A 78 -5.56 -9.98 13.00
C ASN A 78 -6.04 -9.87 11.55
N LEU A 79 -5.34 -9.05 10.75
CA LEU A 79 -5.73 -8.71 9.39
C LEU A 79 -5.59 -9.87 8.39
N PHE A 80 -4.88 -10.93 8.78
CA PHE A 80 -4.73 -12.20 8.05
C PHE A 80 -5.67 -13.30 8.57
N SER A 81 -6.69 -12.96 9.36
CA SER A 81 -7.71 -13.89 9.86
C SER A 81 -9.12 -13.35 9.58
N PRO A 82 -10.14 -14.20 9.40
CA PRO A 82 -11.49 -13.71 9.17
C PRO A 82 -12.12 -13.22 10.48
N GLY A 83 -12.72 -12.03 10.44
CA GLY A 83 -13.48 -11.48 11.57
C GLY A 83 -12.63 -11.06 12.77
N VAL A 84 -13.16 -11.22 13.98
CA VAL A 84 -12.50 -10.82 15.24
C VAL A 84 -12.49 -11.95 16.25
N ASP A 85 -11.46 -12.00 17.08
CA ASP A 85 -11.37 -12.97 18.18
C ASP A 85 -11.65 -12.26 19.50
N ILE A 86 -12.58 -12.77 20.29
CA ILE A 86 -12.86 -12.32 21.66
C ILE A 86 -12.47 -13.40 22.66
N TYR A 87 -11.84 -13.02 23.76
CA TYR A 87 -11.56 -13.92 24.88
C TYR A 87 -12.58 -13.68 25.99
N VAL A 88 -13.08 -14.76 26.58
CA VAL A 88 -13.98 -14.72 27.74
C VAL A 88 -13.46 -15.63 28.85
N GLU A 89 -13.58 -15.18 30.09
CA GLU A 89 -13.22 -15.96 31.29
C GLU A 89 -14.42 -16.65 31.95
N SER A 90 -15.62 -16.08 31.81
CA SER A 90 -16.84 -16.51 32.53
C SER A 90 -18.02 -16.80 31.59
N GLY A 91 -17.75 -17.17 30.34
CA GLY A 91 -18.75 -17.32 29.28
C GLY A 91 -19.05 -16.01 28.54
N LEU A 92 -19.96 -16.10 27.57
CA LEU A 92 -20.41 -14.96 26.75
C LEU A 92 -21.93 -14.85 26.84
N GLU A 93 -22.44 -13.64 27.08
CA GLU A 93 -23.86 -13.33 27.04
C GLU A 93 -24.12 -12.09 26.17
N LEU A 94 -25.00 -12.25 25.19
CA LEU A 94 -25.37 -11.25 24.20
C LEU A 94 -26.88 -11.05 24.19
N THR A 95 -27.33 -9.81 24.05
CA THR A 95 -28.75 -9.49 23.86
C THR A 95 -28.98 -8.93 22.47
N VAL A 96 -30.12 -9.29 21.86
CA VAL A 96 -30.50 -8.84 20.51
C VAL A 96 -31.99 -8.53 20.45
N THR A 97 -32.31 -7.40 19.84
CA THR A 97 -33.69 -6.97 19.61
C THR A 97 -34.13 -7.46 18.23
N SER A 98 -34.71 -8.66 18.17
CA SER A 98 -35.23 -9.23 16.92
C SER A 98 -36.67 -9.70 17.10
N THR A 99 -37.49 -9.53 16.06
CA THR A 99 -38.92 -9.91 16.11
C THR A 99 -39.09 -11.43 16.16
N GLY A 100 -38.32 -12.15 15.34
CA GLY A 100 -38.24 -13.60 15.33
C GLY A 100 -37.13 -14.11 16.24
N ALA A 101 -37.30 -15.33 16.75
CA ALA A 101 -36.23 -15.97 17.50
C ALA A 101 -35.09 -16.39 16.56
N PRO A 102 -33.83 -16.04 16.87
CA PRO A 102 -32.69 -16.55 16.13
C PRO A 102 -32.53 -18.07 16.23
N TYR A 103 -31.90 -18.67 15.23
CA TYR A 103 -31.54 -20.09 15.22
C TYR A 103 -30.05 -20.27 15.48
N LEU A 104 -29.71 -21.37 16.15
CA LEU A 104 -28.34 -21.84 16.31
C LEU A 104 -28.17 -23.17 15.57
N SER A 105 -27.33 -23.17 14.55
CA SER A 105 -26.88 -24.38 13.86
C SER A 105 -25.49 -24.78 14.34
N PHE A 106 -25.23 -26.08 14.50
CA PHE A 106 -24.00 -26.63 15.06
C PHE A 106 -23.67 -27.96 14.37
N PRO A 107 -22.49 -28.58 14.62
CA PRO A 107 -22.21 -29.90 14.08
C PRO A 107 -23.31 -30.91 14.48
N GLY A 108 -24.11 -31.34 13.51
CA GLY A 108 -25.16 -32.34 13.70
C GLY A 108 -26.60 -31.81 13.75
N GLY A 109 -26.85 -30.49 13.69
CA GLY A 109 -28.23 -30.01 13.58
C GLY A 109 -28.44 -28.51 13.80
N THR A 110 -29.72 -28.13 13.91
CA THR A 110 -30.17 -26.79 14.31
C THR A 110 -31.16 -26.92 15.46
N VAL A 111 -31.01 -26.09 16.48
CA VAL A 111 -31.92 -26.03 17.63
C VAL A 111 -32.80 -24.79 17.58
N THR A 112 -34.00 -24.92 18.12
CA THR A 112 -34.92 -23.82 18.40
C THR A 112 -34.55 -23.14 19.72
N PRO A 113 -35.14 -21.97 20.05
CA PRO A 113 -34.96 -21.35 21.35
C PRO A 113 -35.27 -22.29 22.51
N GLU A 114 -34.68 -22.00 23.67
CA GLU A 114 -34.72 -22.74 24.93
C GLU A 114 -34.02 -24.11 24.91
N LEU A 115 -33.48 -24.54 23.75
CA LEU A 115 -32.67 -25.75 23.64
C LEU A 115 -31.20 -25.38 23.37
N PRO A 116 -30.25 -25.96 24.13
CA PRO A 116 -28.84 -25.74 23.88
C PRO A 116 -28.37 -26.50 22.63
N THR A 117 -27.38 -25.95 21.92
CA THR A 117 -26.61 -26.71 20.93
C THR A 117 -25.85 -27.84 21.62
N ALA A 118 -25.56 -28.94 20.91
CA ALA A 118 -24.58 -29.90 21.42
C ALA A 118 -23.19 -29.23 21.51
N PRO A 119 -22.29 -29.71 22.40
CA PRO A 119 -20.92 -29.19 22.46
C PRO A 119 -20.21 -29.42 21.13
N GLY A 120 -19.68 -28.34 20.54
CA GLY A 120 -19.06 -28.38 19.22
C GLY A 120 -18.03 -27.29 19.00
N SER A 121 -17.33 -27.37 17.88
CA SER A 121 -16.30 -26.39 17.49
C SER A 121 -16.90 -25.06 16.99
N TYR A 122 -18.21 -25.02 16.71
CA TYR A 122 -18.89 -23.79 16.32
C TYR A 122 -20.38 -23.78 16.66
N ALA A 123 -20.94 -22.56 16.63
CA ALA A 123 -22.35 -22.30 16.47
C ALA A 123 -22.56 -21.21 15.40
N LEU A 124 -23.42 -21.47 14.42
CA LEU A 124 -23.83 -20.51 13.40
C LEU A 124 -25.15 -19.88 13.83
N LEU A 125 -25.11 -18.58 14.08
CA LEU A 125 -26.28 -17.77 14.38
C LEU A 125 -26.90 -17.27 13.07
N THR A 126 -28.18 -17.58 12.90
CA THR A 126 -28.99 -17.08 11.77
C THR A 126 -30.26 -16.44 12.29
N PHE A 127 -30.76 -15.46 11.54
CA PHE A 127 -31.98 -14.73 11.86
C PHE A 127 -33.10 -15.14 10.88
N ARG A 128 -34.35 -15.03 11.34
CA ARG A 128 -35.52 -15.14 10.44
C ARG A 128 -35.58 -13.96 9.48
N ASP A 129 -35.23 -12.80 9.99
CA ASP A 129 -35.07 -11.59 9.20
C ASP A 129 -33.85 -11.72 8.27
N ARG A 130 -33.91 -11.09 7.09
CA ARG A 130 -32.85 -11.14 6.09
C ARG A 130 -31.62 -10.35 6.56
N GLN A 131 -30.72 -11.05 7.25
CA GLN A 131 -29.47 -10.49 7.77
C GLN A 131 -28.30 -11.45 7.52
N PRO A 132 -27.05 -10.98 7.52
CA PRO A 132 -25.88 -11.87 7.43
C PRO A 132 -25.80 -12.85 8.60
N ALA A 133 -25.40 -14.10 8.34
CA ALA A 133 -25.18 -15.09 9.39
C ALA A 133 -23.83 -14.86 10.10
N ILE A 134 -23.80 -15.10 11.41
CA ILE A 134 -22.61 -14.91 12.24
C ILE A 134 -22.16 -16.26 12.77
N LEU A 135 -20.91 -16.62 12.49
CA LEU A 135 -20.29 -17.85 12.98
C LEU A 135 -19.49 -17.55 14.25
N PHE A 136 -19.84 -18.23 15.34
CA PHE A 136 -19.08 -18.32 16.58
C PHE A 136 -18.21 -19.57 16.49
N SER A 137 -16.90 -19.42 16.33
CA SER A 137 -15.96 -20.55 16.35
C SER A 137 -15.23 -20.62 17.68
N PHE A 138 -15.32 -21.77 18.37
CA PHE A 138 -14.68 -21.99 19.66
C PHE A 138 -13.25 -22.51 19.43
N LEU A 139 -12.26 -21.65 19.68
CA LEU A 139 -10.86 -21.91 19.31
C LEU A 139 -10.06 -22.67 20.38
N SER A 140 -10.63 -22.86 21.57
CA SER A 140 -9.98 -23.52 22.72
C SER A 140 -10.60 -24.90 22.97
N ASP A 141 -11.76 -24.92 23.62
CA ASP A 141 -12.54 -26.14 23.87
C ASP A 141 -13.88 -26.10 23.11
N PRO A 142 -14.57 -27.24 22.91
CA PRO A 142 -15.93 -27.24 22.38
C PRO A 142 -16.88 -26.40 23.22
N GLY A 143 -17.67 -25.56 22.56
CA GLY A 143 -18.65 -24.67 23.21
C GLY A 143 -20.09 -25.14 22.99
N GLN A 144 -20.98 -24.71 23.88
CA GLN A 144 -22.43 -24.85 23.75
C GLN A 144 -23.08 -23.47 23.87
N MET A 145 -24.05 -23.19 23.01
CA MET A 145 -24.82 -21.94 23.04
C MET A 145 -26.31 -22.23 23.13
N ILE A 146 -27.03 -21.29 23.73
CA ILE A 146 -28.50 -21.31 23.85
C ILE A 146 -29.05 -19.94 23.53
N VAL A 147 -30.17 -19.92 22.79
CA VAL A 147 -31.02 -18.74 22.60
C VAL A 147 -32.20 -18.89 23.54
N HIS A 148 -32.52 -17.86 24.31
CA HIS A 148 -33.71 -17.83 25.16
C HIS A 148 -34.31 -16.43 25.22
N GLY A 149 -35.55 -16.32 25.67
CA GLY A 149 -36.24 -15.03 25.83
C GLY A 149 -37.56 -14.96 25.06
N LYS A 150 -37.90 -13.76 24.57
CA LYS A 150 -39.19 -13.47 23.93
C LYS A 150 -39.02 -12.56 22.73
N SER A 151 -40.04 -12.45 21.88
CA SER A 151 -40.04 -11.56 20.72
C SER A 151 -39.66 -10.12 21.12
N GLY A 152 -38.69 -9.54 20.40
CA GLY A 152 -38.12 -8.23 20.68
C GLY A 152 -36.99 -8.21 21.73
N GLU A 153 -36.77 -9.31 22.45
CA GLU A 153 -35.79 -9.40 23.54
C GLU A 153 -35.25 -10.82 23.67
N TRP A 154 -34.22 -11.12 22.87
CA TRP A 154 -33.56 -12.43 22.87
C TRP A 154 -32.19 -12.34 23.50
N THR A 155 -31.82 -13.38 24.26
CA THR A 155 -30.50 -13.55 24.84
C THR A 155 -29.83 -14.78 24.26
N ILE A 156 -28.62 -14.58 23.73
CA ILE A 156 -27.74 -15.62 23.21
C ILE A 156 -26.60 -15.77 24.22
N ARG A 157 -26.42 -16.95 24.81
CA ARG A 157 -25.34 -17.16 25.78
C ARG A 157 -24.68 -18.52 25.67
N THR A 158 -23.47 -18.64 26.20
CA THR A 158 -22.86 -19.94 26.47
C THR A 158 -23.59 -20.64 27.62
N VAL A 159 -23.77 -21.96 27.53
CA VAL A 159 -24.50 -22.74 28.54
C VAL A 159 -23.70 -22.82 29.84
N ASP A 160 -22.47 -23.31 29.74
CA ASP A 160 -21.47 -23.31 30.82
C ASP A 160 -20.62 -22.04 30.76
N ALA A 161 -19.85 -21.77 31.83
CA ALA A 161 -18.87 -20.69 31.89
C ALA A 161 -17.68 -21.00 30.96
N TYR A 162 -17.91 -20.92 29.65
CA TYR A 162 -16.90 -21.13 28.62
C TYR A 162 -15.72 -20.19 28.88
N LYS A 163 -14.53 -20.76 28.97
CA LYS A 163 -13.29 -20.02 29.11
C LYS A 163 -12.42 -20.26 27.89
N GLY A 164 -12.21 -19.23 27.07
CA GLY A 164 -11.45 -19.42 25.84
C GLY A 164 -11.66 -18.31 24.82
N TRP A 165 -11.02 -18.50 23.67
CA TRP A 165 -11.18 -17.62 22.52
C TRP A 165 -12.36 -18.06 21.66
N ILE A 166 -13.23 -17.11 21.34
CA ILE A 166 -14.33 -17.26 20.40
C ILE A 166 -14.07 -16.33 19.21
N ARG A 167 -14.04 -16.87 18.00
CA ARG A 167 -14.01 -16.05 16.79
C ARG A 167 -15.40 -15.74 16.31
N LEU A 168 -15.64 -14.47 16.04
CA LEU A 168 -16.83 -13.94 15.37
C LEU A 168 -16.46 -13.71 13.90
N SER A 169 -17.16 -14.36 12.97
CA SER A 169 -16.87 -14.24 11.54
C SER A 169 -18.12 -14.34 10.67
N LEU A 170 -18.01 -13.89 9.43
CA LEU A 170 -19.09 -13.91 8.43
C LEU A 170 -18.76 -14.90 7.31
N PRO A 171 -19.08 -16.20 7.48
CA PRO A 171 -18.66 -17.22 6.52
C PRO A 171 -19.31 -17.09 5.14
N PHE A 172 -20.38 -16.31 5.03
CA PHE A 172 -21.10 -16.00 3.77
C PHE A 172 -20.90 -14.54 3.34
N GLY A 173 -19.97 -13.82 3.98
CA GLY A 173 -19.76 -12.39 3.76
C GLY A 173 -20.93 -11.54 4.26
N LEU A 174 -21.13 -10.38 3.65
CA LEU A 174 -22.22 -9.45 3.96
C LEU A 174 -23.55 -9.81 3.28
N LYS A 175 -23.62 -10.95 2.57
CA LYS A 175 -24.85 -11.43 1.96
C LYS A 175 -25.88 -11.75 3.04
N ALA A 176 -27.04 -11.11 2.96
CA ALA A 176 -28.18 -11.48 3.79
C ALA A 176 -28.65 -12.90 3.47
N VAL A 177 -28.79 -13.74 4.50
CA VAL A 177 -29.34 -15.10 4.37
C VAL A 177 -30.76 -15.13 4.89
N SER A 178 -31.61 -15.98 4.28
CA SER A 178 -33.01 -16.15 4.70
C SER A 178 -33.18 -17.52 5.34
N ALA A 179 -33.04 -17.62 6.66
CA ALA A 179 -33.12 -18.87 7.40
C ALA A 179 -34.55 -19.20 7.89
N ASN A 180 -35.54 -19.12 6.98
CA ASN A 180 -36.96 -19.24 7.32
C ASN A 180 -37.52 -20.66 7.22
N THR A 181 -36.74 -21.60 6.68
CA THR A 181 -37.16 -23.00 6.51
C THR A 181 -36.03 -23.95 6.91
N ALA A 182 -36.37 -25.18 7.30
CA ALA A 182 -35.39 -26.22 7.59
C ALA A 182 -34.48 -26.52 6.38
N GLY A 183 -35.04 -26.46 5.16
CA GLY A 183 -34.28 -26.61 3.92
C GLY A 183 -33.22 -25.51 3.76
N ALA A 184 -33.59 -24.24 3.96
CA ALA A 184 -32.64 -23.13 3.86
C ALA A 184 -31.50 -23.22 4.90
N LEU A 185 -31.82 -23.68 6.12
CA LEU A 185 -30.81 -23.96 7.15
C LEU A 185 -29.88 -25.12 6.75
N GLY A 186 -30.43 -26.16 6.14
CA GLY A 186 -29.67 -27.28 5.57
C GLY A 186 -28.72 -26.84 4.45
N ASP A 187 -29.19 -26.00 3.53
CA ASP A 187 -28.38 -25.45 2.44
C ASP A 187 -27.20 -24.62 2.98
N LEU A 188 -27.43 -23.81 4.02
CA LEU A 188 -26.36 -23.04 4.68
C LEU A 188 -25.31 -23.97 5.31
N ALA A 189 -25.74 -25.05 5.95
CA ALA A 189 -24.81 -26.03 6.53
C ALA A 189 -23.96 -26.71 5.45
N ILE A 190 -24.59 -27.13 4.34
CA ILE A 190 -23.88 -27.73 3.18
C ILE A 190 -22.87 -26.76 2.58
N GLU A 191 -23.22 -25.47 2.47
CA GLU A 191 -22.32 -24.45 1.92
C GLU A 191 -21.18 -24.10 2.90
N LEU A 192 -21.42 -24.14 4.21
CA LEU A 192 -20.43 -23.85 5.25
C LEU A 192 -19.36 -24.93 5.37
N GLU A 193 -19.75 -26.20 5.35
CA GLU A 193 -18.88 -27.35 5.61
C GLU A 193 -17.54 -27.32 4.86
N PRO A 194 -17.49 -27.12 3.52
CA PRO A 194 -16.22 -27.14 2.78
C PRO A 194 -15.29 -25.96 3.11
N LYS A 195 -15.78 -24.88 3.73
CA LYS A 195 -15.01 -23.68 4.07
C LYS A 195 -14.76 -23.52 5.58
N LEU A 196 -15.37 -24.36 6.42
CA LEU A 196 -15.38 -24.25 7.88
C LEU A 196 -13.98 -24.15 8.49
N SER A 197 -13.01 -24.93 7.99
CA SER A 197 -11.62 -24.91 8.49
C SER A 197 -10.93 -23.55 8.37
N ALA A 198 -11.30 -22.72 7.40
CA ALA A 198 -10.75 -21.38 7.25
C ALA A 198 -11.21 -20.42 8.36
N PHE A 199 -12.37 -20.70 8.97
CA PHE A 199 -12.95 -19.86 10.02
C PHE A 199 -12.67 -20.40 11.43
N GLN A 200 -12.52 -21.71 11.60
CA GLN A 200 -12.32 -22.33 12.91
C GLN A 200 -10.87 -22.42 13.38
N ASN A 201 -9.91 -22.36 12.47
CA ASN A 201 -8.51 -22.48 12.86
C ASN A 201 -8.02 -21.20 13.56
N PRO A 202 -7.13 -21.30 14.57
CA PRO A 202 -6.55 -20.11 15.19
C PRO A 202 -5.89 -19.19 14.15
N ALA A 203 -5.91 -17.88 14.43
CA ALA A 203 -5.36 -16.87 13.52
C ALA A 203 -3.90 -17.19 13.15
N PRO A 204 -3.56 -17.28 11.85
CA PRO A 204 -2.19 -17.44 11.41
C PRO A 204 -1.34 -16.24 11.85
N LEU A 205 -0.16 -16.51 12.38
CA LEU A 205 0.79 -15.51 12.81
C LEU A 205 1.84 -15.30 11.74
N LEU A 206 2.03 -14.06 11.31
CA LEU A 206 3.11 -13.70 10.41
C LEU A 206 4.45 -13.86 11.13
N LYS A 207 5.35 -14.67 10.56
CA LYS A 207 6.69 -14.93 11.09
C LYS A 207 7.75 -14.10 10.40
N SER A 208 7.63 -13.91 9.10
CA SER A 208 8.53 -13.06 8.32
C SER A 208 7.88 -12.56 7.04
N LEU A 209 8.36 -11.41 6.59
CA LEU A 209 8.14 -10.86 5.27
C LEU A 209 9.52 -10.61 4.64
N VAL A 210 9.79 -11.25 3.51
CA VAL A 210 11.05 -11.11 2.79
C VAL A 210 10.79 -10.53 1.42
N TRP A 211 11.54 -9.49 1.08
CA TRP A 211 11.54 -8.85 -0.23
C TRP A 211 12.78 -9.23 -1.02
N THR A 212 12.58 -9.68 -2.25
CA THR A 212 13.67 -9.95 -3.19
C THR A 212 13.39 -9.26 -4.50
N GLU A 213 14.42 -8.71 -5.12
CA GLU A 213 14.33 -8.15 -6.46
C GLU A 213 15.30 -8.87 -7.39
N SER A 214 14.81 -9.28 -8.55
CA SER A 214 15.62 -9.89 -9.61
C SER A 214 14.96 -9.66 -10.97
N GLU A 215 15.73 -9.23 -11.97
CA GLU A 215 15.30 -9.20 -13.38
C GLU A 215 13.97 -8.46 -13.64
N GLY A 216 13.76 -7.30 -12.99
CA GLY A 216 12.51 -6.53 -13.15
C GLY A 216 11.29 -7.18 -12.46
N ILE A 217 11.55 -8.07 -11.51
CA ILE A 217 10.53 -8.66 -10.65
C ILE A 217 10.84 -8.30 -9.22
N ILE A 218 9.88 -7.68 -8.55
CA ILE A 218 9.86 -7.56 -7.09
C ILE A 218 8.98 -8.69 -6.57
N GLN A 219 9.50 -9.46 -5.61
CA GLN A 219 8.79 -10.55 -4.97
C GLN A 219 8.70 -10.33 -3.47
N GLY A 220 7.48 -10.44 -2.95
CA GLY A 220 7.20 -10.48 -1.52
C GLY A 220 6.83 -11.91 -1.09
N VAL A 221 7.45 -12.39 -0.01
CA VAL A 221 7.17 -13.69 0.60
C VAL A 221 6.73 -13.49 2.04
N TRP A 222 5.43 -13.64 2.31
CA TRP A 222 4.88 -13.70 3.66
C TRP A 222 4.90 -15.15 4.13
N THR A 223 5.63 -15.41 5.22
CA THR A 223 5.68 -16.74 5.86
C THR A 223 4.89 -16.71 7.15
N PHE A 224 3.92 -17.60 7.26
CA PHE A 224 3.05 -17.78 8.42
C PHE A 224 3.45 -19.04 9.19
N ASP A 225 3.01 -19.14 10.45
CA ASP A 225 3.21 -20.34 11.27
C ASP A 225 2.33 -21.53 10.84
N ARG A 226 1.23 -21.27 10.13
CA ARG A 226 0.24 -22.26 9.70
C ARG A 226 -0.48 -21.83 8.41
N PRO A 227 -1.13 -22.75 7.67
CA PRO A 227 -1.95 -22.41 6.51
C PRO A 227 -3.23 -21.66 6.89
N GLY A 228 -3.96 -21.15 5.90
CA GLY A 228 -5.27 -20.53 6.09
C GLY A 228 -5.22 -19.02 6.34
N ALA A 229 -4.10 -18.35 6.04
CA ALA A 229 -4.02 -16.89 6.12
C ALA A 229 -4.96 -16.23 5.09
N LEU A 230 -5.77 -15.28 5.55
CA LEU A 230 -6.62 -14.46 4.71
C LEU A 230 -5.75 -13.55 3.85
N VAL A 231 -5.91 -13.63 2.54
CA VAL A 231 -5.17 -12.83 1.58
C VAL A 231 -5.74 -11.40 1.57
N PRO A 232 -4.89 -10.36 1.63
CA PRO A 232 -5.31 -8.98 1.44
C PRO A 232 -6.16 -8.81 0.17
N PRO A 233 -7.42 -8.30 0.28
CA PRO A 233 -8.29 -8.14 -0.89
C PRO A 233 -7.73 -7.23 -1.97
N ALA A 234 -6.77 -6.35 -1.63
CA ALA A 234 -6.04 -5.54 -2.59
C ALA A 234 -5.44 -6.39 -3.73
N LEU A 235 -4.96 -7.59 -3.45
CA LEU A 235 -4.37 -8.48 -4.47
C LEU A 235 -5.36 -8.94 -5.54
N SER A 236 -6.61 -9.21 -5.16
CA SER A 236 -7.62 -9.69 -6.09
C SER A 236 -8.26 -8.55 -6.89
N LEU A 237 -8.39 -7.37 -6.26
CA LEU A 237 -9.02 -6.21 -6.87
C LEU A 237 -8.07 -5.40 -7.77
N ALA A 238 -6.78 -5.33 -7.44
CA ALA A 238 -5.82 -4.47 -8.12
C ALA A 238 -5.72 -4.68 -9.65
N ARG A 239 -5.98 -5.92 -10.12
CA ARG A 239 -5.98 -6.25 -11.54
C ARG A 239 -7.02 -5.46 -12.34
N GLU A 240 -8.21 -5.25 -11.78
CA GLU A 240 -9.22 -4.41 -12.43
C GLU A 240 -8.80 -2.93 -12.43
N GLY A 241 -7.93 -2.52 -11.50
CA GLY A 241 -7.36 -1.17 -11.40
C GLY A 241 -6.05 -0.97 -12.17
N GLY A 242 -5.65 -1.94 -12.99
CA GLY A 242 -4.48 -1.85 -13.89
C GLY A 242 -3.16 -2.41 -13.33
N MET A 243 -3.06 -2.69 -12.02
CA MET A 243 -1.87 -3.31 -11.43
C MET A 243 -2.01 -4.84 -11.43
N ARG A 244 -1.04 -5.58 -11.96
CA ARG A 244 -1.14 -7.05 -12.13
C ARG A 244 -0.19 -7.83 -11.21
N PRO A 245 -0.48 -7.96 -9.90
CA PRO A 245 0.27 -8.90 -9.05
C PRO A 245 0.07 -10.35 -9.55
N ILE A 246 1.16 -11.09 -9.61
CA ILE A 246 1.17 -12.52 -9.94
C ILE A 246 1.29 -13.31 -8.63
N ILE A 247 0.18 -13.89 -8.20
CA ILE A 247 0.16 -14.73 -7.00
C ILE A 247 0.66 -16.13 -7.37
N LYS A 248 1.76 -16.56 -6.75
CA LYS A 248 2.36 -17.89 -6.97
C LYS A 248 1.86 -18.94 -5.98
N SER A 249 1.28 -18.51 -4.87
CA SER A 249 0.68 -19.40 -3.87
C SER A 249 -0.69 -19.93 -4.30
N GLY A 250 -1.00 -21.17 -3.91
CA GLY A 250 -2.35 -21.72 -4.05
C GLY A 250 -3.33 -21.02 -3.11
N LEU A 251 -4.46 -20.57 -3.66
CA LEU A 251 -5.52 -19.88 -2.94
C LEU A 251 -6.83 -20.68 -2.98
N LYS A 252 -7.60 -20.61 -1.90
CA LYS A 252 -8.95 -21.16 -1.81
C LYS A 252 -9.97 -20.02 -1.61
N PRO A 253 -10.96 -19.85 -2.48
CA PRO A 253 -12.02 -18.87 -2.27
C PRO A 253 -12.97 -19.33 -1.17
N ALA A 254 -13.47 -18.38 -0.38
CA ALA A 254 -14.50 -18.61 0.62
C ALA A 254 -15.92 -18.30 0.13
N ASN A 255 -16.02 -17.64 -1.03
CA ASN A 255 -17.27 -17.06 -1.55
C ASN A 255 -17.98 -16.15 -0.53
N ALA A 256 -17.18 -15.42 0.25
CA ALA A 256 -17.63 -14.45 1.23
C ALA A 256 -17.15 -13.06 0.78
N ASP A 257 -18.07 -12.26 0.25
CA ASP A 257 -17.83 -10.88 -0.18
C ASP A 257 -18.02 -9.93 1.02
N LEU A 258 -17.01 -9.10 1.27
CA LEU A 258 -17.01 -8.05 2.30
C LEU A 258 -16.92 -6.67 1.63
N GLU A 259 -17.09 -5.60 2.40
CA GLU A 259 -17.03 -4.21 1.90
C GLU A 259 -15.66 -3.85 1.29
N ASP A 260 -14.60 -4.56 1.67
CA ASP A 260 -13.23 -4.33 1.19
C ASP A 260 -12.80 -5.30 0.08
N GLY A 261 -13.58 -6.33 -0.21
CA GLY A 261 -13.34 -7.27 -1.30
C GLY A 261 -13.65 -8.73 -0.96
N PRO A 262 -13.29 -9.67 -1.85
CA PRO A 262 -13.58 -11.07 -1.68
C PRO A 262 -12.61 -11.74 -0.68
N SER A 263 -13.12 -12.69 0.11
CA SER A 263 -12.31 -13.47 1.03
C SER A 263 -11.63 -14.66 0.33
N LEU A 264 -10.30 -14.63 0.30
CA LEU A 264 -9.45 -15.70 -0.24
C LEU A 264 -8.46 -16.17 0.82
N PHE A 265 -8.22 -17.47 0.93
CA PHE A 265 -7.32 -18.04 1.93
C PHE A 265 -6.12 -18.74 1.31
N CYS A 266 -4.95 -18.61 1.91
CA CYS A 266 -3.76 -19.35 1.53
C CYS A 266 -3.95 -20.85 1.84
N VAL A 267 -3.71 -21.71 0.86
CA VAL A 267 -3.74 -23.17 1.05
C VAL A 267 -2.57 -23.63 1.93
N ASN A 268 -1.41 -22.97 1.79
CA ASN A 268 -0.18 -23.26 2.53
C ASN A 268 0.16 -22.12 3.50
N SER A 269 1.19 -22.31 4.32
CA SER A 269 1.72 -21.30 5.25
C SER A 269 2.55 -20.19 4.59
N LYS A 270 2.49 -20.04 3.26
CA LYS A 270 3.24 -19.02 2.52
C LYS A 270 2.35 -18.33 1.49
N LEU A 271 2.38 -17.00 1.47
CA LEU A 271 1.87 -16.17 0.38
C LEU A 271 3.08 -15.61 -0.38
N VAL A 272 3.19 -15.97 -1.66
CA VAL A 272 4.23 -15.51 -2.57
C VAL A 272 3.57 -14.71 -3.67
N VAL A 273 3.97 -13.44 -3.80
CA VAL A 273 3.45 -12.54 -4.82
C VAL A 273 4.61 -11.89 -5.55
N GLN A 274 4.48 -11.81 -6.87
CA GLN A 274 5.43 -11.14 -7.76
C GLN A 274 4.76 -9.96 -8.45
N TRP A 275 5.51 -8.87 -8.58
CA TRP A 275 5.15 -7.71 -9.38
C TRP A 275 6.20 -7.53 -10.46
N VAL A 276 5.76 -7.43 -11.70
CA VAL A 276 6.63 -7.06 -12.83
C VAL A 276 6.73 -5.55 -12.82
N VAL A 277 7.90 -5.02 -12.51
CA VAL A 277 8.16 -3.59 -12.47
C VAL A 277 9.54 -3.30 -13.08
N PRO A 278 9.76 -2.13 -13.70
CA PRO A 278 11.07 -1.78 -14.21
C PRO A 278 12.13 -1.80 -13.09
N PRO A 279 13.38 -2.15 -13.39
CA PRO A 279 14.46 -2.09 -12.41
C PRO A 279 14.66 -0.66 -11.88
N ALA A 280 15.20 -0.52 -10.67
CA ALA A 280 15.51 0.78 -10.11
C ALA A 280 16.57 1.51 -10.96
N LEU A 281 16.15 2.55 -11.68
CA LEU A 281 17.04 3.33 -12.53
C LEU A 281 17.91 4.33 -11.73
N GLN A 282 19.13 3.96 -11.34
CA GLN A 282 20.00 4.82 -10.54
C GLN A 282 20.37 6.14 -11.26
N GLY A 283 20.61 7.21 -10.49
CA GLY A 283 21.04 8.51 -11.02
C GLY A 283 19.98 9.31 -11.80
N ARG A 284 20.45 10.38 -12.45
CA ARG A 284 19.64 11.33 -13.22
C ARG A 284 19.32 10.80 -14.62
N ALA A 285 18.11 11.02 -15.10
CA ALA A 285 17.69 10.56 -16.41
C ALA A 285 18.29 11.44 -17.53
N LEU A 286 18.83 10.80 -18.58
CA LEU A 286 19.33 11.50 -19.77
C LEU A 286 18.31 11.38 -20.89
N ALA A 287 17.67 12.48 -21.30
CA ALA A 287 16.70 12.48 -22.38
C ALA A 287 17.04 13.53 -23.43
N GLY A 288 16.70 13.27 -24.69
CA GLY A 288 16.89 14.26 -25.76
C GLY A 288 15.98 15.46 -25.54
N ILE A 289 16.55 16.66 -25.46
CA ILE A 289 15.81 17.91 -25.37
C ILE A 289 15.73 18.51 -26.77
N ASN A 290 14.52 18.63 -27.30
CA ASN A 290 14.24 19.42 -28.49
C ASN A 290 13.53 20.71 -28.05
N GLY A 291 14.26 21.84 -28.04
CA GLY A 291 13.74 23.14 -27.61
C GLY A 291 14.64 23.83 -26.57
N GLU A 292 14.17 24.98 -26.07
CA GLU A 292 14.77 25.60 -24.87
C GLU A 292 14.39 24.80 -23.62
N TRP A 293 15.11 24.99 -22.51
CA TRP A 293 14.66 24.43 -21.25
C TRP A 293 13.24 24.92 -20.92
N PRO A 294 12.41 24.10 -20.22
CA PRO A 294 11.20 24.62 -19.61
C PRO A 294 11.56 25.84 -18.76
N VAL A 295 10.58 26.75 -18.63
CA VAL A 295 10.69 28.07 -17.98
C VAL A 295 11.67 28.02 -16.80
N SER A 296 12.54 29.02 -16.68
CA SER A 296 13.67 29.08 -15.73
C SER A 296 13.30 28.85 -14.26
N THR A 297 12.02 28.89 -13.91
CA THR A 297 11.50 28.69 -12.56
C THR A 297 10.42 27.60 -12.58
N PRO A 298 10.52 26.54 -11.77
CA PRO A 298 9.47 25.55 -11.64
C PRO A 298 8.23 26.18 -11.00
N ASP A 299 7.04 25.82 -11.49
CA ASP A 299 5.76 26.36 -11.02
C ASP A 299 5.38 25.90 -9.61
N SER A 300 5.99 24.79 -9.13
CA SER A 300 5.78 24.24 -7.80
C SER A 300 7.02 23.49 -7.27
N PRO A 301 7.15 23.28 -5.93
CA PRO A 301 8.18 22.42 -5.37
C PRO A 301 8.15 20.98 -5.92
N LEU A 302 6.96 20.46 -6.26
CA LEU A 302 6.81 19.14 -6.87
C LEU A 302 7.32 19.11 -8.31
N ASP A 303 7.08 20.17 -9.08
CA ASP A 303 7.69 20.30 -10.42
C ASP A 303 9.21 20.37 -10.35
N ALA A 304 9.76 21.07 -9.35
CA ALA A 304 11.19 21.11 -9.09
C ALA A 304 11.76 19.72 -8.79
N VAL A 305 11.06 18.88 -8.00
CA VAL A 305 11.44 17.49 -7.73
C VAL A 305 11.49 16.65 -9.01
N ARG A 306 10.45 16.76 -9.85
CA ARG A 306 10.39 16.03 -11.12
C ARG A 306 11.54 16.45 -12.04
N LEU A 307 11.79 17.75 -12.13
CA LEU A 307 12.83 18.32 -12.97
C LEU A 307 14.25 18.00 -12.48
N LEU A 308 14.48 17.99 -11.17
CA LEU A 308 15.77 17.65 -10.54
C LEU A 308 16.28 16.26 -10.95
N MET A 309 15.37 15.34 -11.20
CA MET A 309 15.69 13.96 -11.63
C MET A 309 16.23 13.89 -13.06
N LEU A 310 16.25 14.99 -13.82
CA LEU A 310 16.81 15.08 -15.17
C LEU A 310 18.28 15.55 -15.14
N ALA A 311 19.12 14.97 -15.99
CA ALA A 311 20.57 15.22 -16.00
C ALA A 311 20.97 16.65 -16.37
N GLY A 312 20.10 17.37 -17.07
CA GLY A 312 20.33 18.75 -17.46
C GLY A 312 19.68 19.80 -16.55
N ALA A 313 19.10 19.38 -15.42
CA ALA A 313 18.55 20.30 -14.42
C ALA A 313 19.60 21.35 -13.97
N PRO A 314 19.25 22.66 -13.92
CA PRO A 314 20.09 23.67 -13.29
C PRO A 314 20.38 23.38 -11.80
N PRO A 315 21.57 23.73 -11.29
CA PRO A 315 21.90 23.57 -9.86
C PRO A 315 20.93 24.30 -8.92
N THR A 316 20.35 25.41 -9.36
CA THR A 316 19.39 26.19 -8.57
C THR A 316 18.15 25.40 -8.18
N TRP A 317 17.74 24.41 -8.96
CA TRP A 317 16.59 23.55 -8.60
C TRP A 317 16.96 22.55 -7.51
N HIS A 318 18.19 22.08 -7.47
CA HIS A 318 18.69 21.26 -6.37
C HIS A 318 18.64 22.07 -5.06
N ASP A 319 19.18 23.30 -5.09
CA ASP A 319 19.14 24.19 -3.93
C ASP A 319 17.72 24.56 -3.51
N GLN A 320 16.80 24.73 -4.46
CA GLN A 320 15.39 25.00 -4.19
C GLN A 320 14.71 23.82 -3.50
N VAL A 321 14.87 22.59 -4.02
CA VAL A 321 14.28 21.38 -3.42
C VAL A 321 14.87 21.13 -2.03
N LYS A 322 16.18 21.32 -1.87
CA LYS A 322 16.86 21.20 -0.58
C LYS A 322 16.39 22.25 0.42
N ALA A 323 16.29 23.51 0.01
CA ALA A 323 15.84 24.59 0.90
C ALA A 323 14.38 24.39 1.35
N ASP A 324 13.51 23.89 0.46
CA ASP A 324 12.12 23.58 0.82
C ASP A 324 12.02 22.40 1.80
N LEU A 325 12.79 21.33 1.55
CA LEU A 325 12.90 20.20 2.46
C LEU A 325 13.43 20.63 3.84
N ASP A 326 14.53 21.39 3.88
CA ASP A 326 15.15 21.87 5.12
C ASP A 326 14.19 22.80 5.88
N LYS A 327 13.46 23.67 5.17
CA LYS A 327 12.42 24.53 5.76
C LYS A 327 11.33 23.69 6.43
N TRP A 328 10.85 22.65 5.77
CA TRP A 328 9.85 21.76 6.35
C TRP A 328 10.42 20.97 7.53
N THR A 329 11.60 20.36 7.39
CA THR A 329 12.24 19.57 8.46
C THR A 329 12.46 20.39 9.73
N ASN A 330 12.84 21.67 9.60
CA ASN A 330 13.02 22.55 10.75
C ASN A 330 11.70 23.03 11.39
N ALA A 331 10.59 22.98 10.65
CA ALA A 331 9.28 23.43 11.12
C ALA A 331 8.34 22.28 11.52
N ALA A 332 8.65 21.03 11.15
CA ALA A 332 7.79 19.88 11.35
C ALA A 332 7.53 19.63 12.84
N VAL A 333 6.26 19.60 13.22
CA VAL A 333 5.84 19.27 14.58
C VAL A 333 5.69 17.76 14.70
N LEU A 334 6.43 17.16 15.62
CA LEU A 334 6.33 15.74 15.90
C LEU A 334 5.22 15.46 16.92
N VAL A 335 4.27 14.63 16.53
CA VAL A 335 3.16 14.16 17.37
C VAL A 335 3.45 12.74 17.83
N LYS A 336 3.24 12.46 19.12
CA LYS A 336 3.37 11.09 19.65
C LYS A 336 2.11 10.29 19.36
N GLU A 337 2.30 9.18 18.68
CA GLU A 337 1.25 8.18 18.50
C GLU A 337 0.96 7.49 19.86
N PRO A 338 -0.32 7.31 20.24
CA PRO A 338 -0.70 7.03 21.63
C PRO A 338 -0.38 5.60 22.12
N ASN A 339 -0.39 4.58 21.24
CA ASN A 339 -0.25 3.19 21.65
C ASN A 339 1.21 2.71 21.63
N THR A 340 2.02 3.12 20.66
CA THR A 340 3.45 2.76 20.50
C THR A 340 4.41 3.88 20.94
N GLN A 341 3.92 5.10 21.17
CA GLN A 341 4.71 6.27 21.60
C GLN A 341 5.74 6.76 20.57
N GLN A 342 5.62 6.31 19.31
CA GLN A 342 6.46 6.77 18.21
C GLN A 342 6.15 8.22 17.86
N SER A 343 7.18 8.99 17.54
CA SER A 343 7.04 10.40 17.16
C SER A 343 6.95 10.51 15.64
N LEU A 344 5.85 11.08 15.16
CA LEU A 344 5.50 11.16 13.74
C LEU A 344 5.30 12.61 13.32
N PRO A 345 5.67 13.00 12.09
CA PRO A 345 5.44 14.36 11.57
C PRO A 345 3.99 14.62 11.15
N PHE A 346 3.06 13.78 11.58
CA PHE A 346 1.63 13.88 11.28
C PHE A 346 0.79 13.26 12.40
N ASP A 347 -0.46 13.71 12.52
CA ASP A 347 -1.39 13.24 13.55
C ASP A 347 -2.35 12.14 13.07
N HIS A 348 -3.27 11.73 13.95
CA HIS A 348 -4.32 10.76 13.64
C HIS A 348 -5.25 11.21 12.51
N ALA A 349 -5.63 12.49 12.46
CA ALA A 349 -6.52 13.02 11.43
C ALA A 349 -5.82 13.10 10.06
N GLY A 350 -4.48 13.05 10.04
CA GLY A 350 -3.66 13.16 8.84
C GLY A 350 -3.11 14.58 8.62
N ALA A 351 -3.24 15.49 9.59
CA ALA A 351 -2.60 16.79 9.51
C ALA A 351 -1.07 16.60 9.45
N GLY A 352 -0.41 17.18 8.45
CA GLY A 352 1.02 17.01 8.18
C GLY A 352 1.38 15.78 7.32
N LEU A 353 0.42 14.90 7.01
CA LEU A 353 0.67 13.64 6.28
C LEU A 353 1.14 13.90 4.85
N LEU A 354 0.48 14.84 4.15
CA LEU A 354 0.78 15.14 2.76
C LEU A 354 2.11 15.85 2.61
N GLU A 355 2.42 16.75 3.55
CA GLU A 355 3.69 17.44 3.66
C GLU A 355 4.81 16.44 3.94
N SER A 356 4.59 15.49 4.85
CA SER A 356 5.54 14.40 5.13
C SER A 356 5.78 13.52 3.91
N ALA A 357 4.73 13.20 3.14
CA ALA A 357 4.86 12.42 1.90
C ALA A 357 5.59 13.20 0.81
N THR A 358 5.41 14.52 0.75
CA THR A 358 6.17 15.42 -0.13
C THR A 358 7.65 15.47 0.29
N ALA A 359 7.94 15.63 1.58
CA ALA A 359 9.30 15.63 2.11
C ALA A 359 10.02 14.29 1.88
N ALA A 360 9.31 13.16 2.04
CA ALA A 360 9.80 11.83 1.70
C ALA A 360 10.24 11.76 0.24
N LEU A 361 9.40 12.25 -0.67
CA LEU A 361 9.68 12.28 -2.10
C LEU A 361 10.84 13.23 -2.47
N GLN A 362 10.88 14.43 -1.89
CA GLN A 362 11.98 15.39 -2.07
C GLN A 362 13.32 14.79 -1.62
N ALA A 363 13.37 14.21 -0.43
CA ALA A 363 14.57 13.56 0.10
C ALA A 363 15.02 12.39 -0.79
N MET A 364 14.10 11.55 -1.27
CA MET A 364 14.43 10.46 -2.20
C MET A 364 14.94 10.97 -3.55
N ALA A 365 14.36 12.04 -4.09
CA ALA A 365 14.80 12.62 -5.35
C ALA A 365 16.20 13.26 -5.23
N LEU A 366 16.46 13.98 -4.13
CA LEU A 366 17.79 14.53 -3.83
C LEU A 366 18.83 13.41 -3.72
N ALA A 367 18.58 12.42 -2.86
CA ALA A 367 19.45 11.27 -2.67
C ALA A 367 19.72 10.54 -4.00
N ARG A 368 18.71 10.37 -4.85
CA ARG A 368 18.88 9.75 -6.17
C ARG A 368 19.70 10.60 -7.12
N SER A 369 19.47 11.91 -7.15
CA SER A 369 20.17 12.84 -8.03
C SER A 369 21.68 12.94 -7.70
N GLU A 370 22.02 12.80 -6.42
CA GLU A 370 23.38 12.84 -5.88
C GLU A 370 24.03 11.44 -5.77
N ASN A 371 23.31 10.38 -6.15
CA ASN A 371 23.74 8.99 -6.02
C ASN A 371 24.08 8.57 -4.58
N ARG A 372 23.32 9.08 -3.59
CA ARG A 372 23.40 8.79 -2.15
C ARG A 372 22.25 7.89 -1.66
N LEU A 373 21.89 6.88 -2.46
CA LEU A 373 20.71 6.03 -2.20
C LEU A 373 20.86 5.07 -1.02
N GLU A 374 22.02 5.06 -0.35
CA GLU A 374 22.26 4.33 0.91
C GLU A 374 21.75 5.11 2.13
N ASP A 375 21.42 6.40 1.98
CA ASP A 375 20.91 7.22 3.07
C ASP A 375 19.47 6.82 3.42
N ALA A 376 19.26 6.41 4.68
CA ALA A 376 17.93 6.10 5.18
C ALA A 376 17.02 7.33 5.10
N ASN A 377 15.82 7.16 4.55
CA ASN A 377 14.81 8.21 4.50
C ASN A 377 13.82 8.06 5.68
N PRO A 378 13.98 8.84 6.77
CA PRO A 378 13.16 8.70 7.96
C PRO A 378 11.67 8.96 7.70
N TRP A 379 11.35 9.77 6.67
CA TRP A 379 9.98 10.12 6.30
C TRP A 379 9.28 8.93 5.65
N VAL A 380 9.96 8.24 4.73
CA VAL A 380 9.48 6.99 4.13
C VAL A 380 9.21 5.95 5.22
N THR A 381 10.13 5.78 6.18
CA THR A 381 9.96 4.86 7.31
C THR A 381 8.75 5.23 8.18
N SER A 382 8.64 6.50 8.57
CA SER A 382 7.55 6.98 9.44
C SER A 382 6.16 6.83 8.80
N LEU A 383 6.03 7.11 7.50
CA LEU A 383 4.81 6.90 6.74
C LEU A 383 4.52 5.39 6.58
N GLY A 384 5.57 4.60 6.34
CA GLY A 384 5.50 3.14 6.25
C GLY A 384 4.91 2.48 7.49
N TRP A 385 5.15 3.03 8.68
CA TRP A 385 4.55 2.53 9.92
C TRP A 385 3.03 2.58 9.95
N ARG A 386 2.40 3.44 9.15
CA ARG A 386 0.93 3.62 9.06
C ARG A 386 0.29 2.89 7.87
N VAL A 387 1.08 2.18 7.06
CA VAL A 387 0.53 1.38 5.95
C VAL A 387 -0.27 0.22 6.52
N ASP A 388 -1.54 0.14 6.12
CA ASP A 388 -2.45 -0.89 6.59
C ASP A 388 -2.15 -2.24 5.92
N ALA A 389 -2.02 -3.30 6.72
CA ALA A 389 -1.62 -4.62 6.22
C ALA A 389 -2.60 -5.26 5.24
N ARG A 390 -3.84 -4.78 5.23
CA ARG A 390 -4.94 -5.38 4.50
C ARG A 390 -5.30 -4.65 3.22
N SER A 391 -5.34 -3.33 3.28
CA SER A 391 -5.64 -2.48 2.12
C SER A 391 -4.39 -2.00 1.39
N TRP A 392 -3.23 -2.08 2.05
CA TRP A 392 -1.93 -1.61 1.56
C TRP A 392 -1.89 -0.12 1.19
N ILE A 393 -2.74 0.69 1.82
CA ILE A 393 -2.71 2.15 1.74
C ILE A 393 -2.51 2.72 3.15
N LEU A 394 -2.21 4.02 3.25
CA LEU A 394 -2.10 4.69 4.54
C LEU A 394 -3.45 4.69 5.28
N ASP A 395 -3.48 4.34 6.56
CA ASP A 395 -4.73 4.31 7.33
C ASP A 395 -5.17 5.71 7.80
N VAL A 396 -5.93 6.43 6.99
CA VAL A 396 -6.47 7.77 7.26
C VAL A 396 -7.93 7.84 6.82
N SER A 397 -8.77 8.51 7.61
CA SER A 397 -10.22 8.58 7.35
C SER A 397 -10.58 9.38 6.11
N ASP A 398 -9.86 10.48 5.82
CA ASP A 398 -10.07 11.25 4.59
C ASP A 398 -9.57 10.47 3.37
N PRO A 399 -10.47 10.04 2.47
CA PRO A 399 -10.11 9.26 1.29
C PRO A 399 -9.20 10.03 0.31
N ALA A 400 -9.40 11.33 0.14
CA ALA A 400 -8.64 12.12 -0.83
C ALA A 400 -7.19 12.28 -0.35
N LEU A 401 -7.03 12.68 0.92
CA LEU A 401 -5.72 12.78 1.57
C LEU A 401 -4.99 11.43 1.58
N ARG A 402 -5.69 10.35 1.95
CA ARG A 402 -5.15 8.99 1.97
C ARG A 402 -4.58 8.57 0.62
N SER A 403 -5.36 8.67 -0.45
CA SER A 403 -4.92 8.21 -1.77
C SER A 403 -3.79 9.10 -2.31
N GLU A 404 -3.84 10.41 -2.08
CA GLU A 404 -2.80 11.34 -2.54
C GLU A 404 -1.47 11.11 -1.82
N ALA A 405 -1.48 11.02 -0.48
CA ALA A 405 -0.27 10.73 0.31
C ALA A 405 0.28 9.33 -0.01
N SER A 406 -0.58 8.33 -0.18
CA SER A 406 -0.16 6.97 -0.56
C SER A 406 0.48 6.96 -1.96
N ALA A 407 -0.02 7.75 -2.91
CA ALA A 407 0.57 7.86 -4.25
C ALA A 407 1.96 8.53 -4.22
N ARG A 408 2.14 9.58 -3.41
CA ARG A 408 3.45 10.23 -3.21
C ARG A 408 4.44 9.28 -2.54
N LEU A 409 4.02 8.58 -1.50
CA LEU A 409 4.83 7.58 -0.82
C LEU A 409 5.20 6.41 -1.75
N ALA A 410 4.28 5.97 -2.61
CA ALA A 410 4.57 4.93 -3.60
C ALA A 410 5.68 5.37 -4.55
N VAL A 411 5.61 6.61 -5.09
CA VAL A 411 6.67 7.16 -5.95
C VAL A 411 7.98 7.30 -5.19
N ALA A 412 7.97 7.92 -4.00
CA ALA A 412 9.16 8.09 -3.17
C ALA A 412 9.85 6.73 -2.93
N SER A 413 9.08 5.73 -2.52
CA SER A 413 9.58 4.39 -2.22
C SER A 413 10.09 3.65 -3.47
N ALA A 414 9.47 3.88 -4.63
CA ALA A 414 9.95 3.35 -5.92
C ALA A 414 11.31 3.92 -6.33
N LEU A 415 11.70 5.08 -5.80
CA LEU A 415 12.99 5.69 -6.05
C LEU A 415 14.14 5.08 -5.22
N SER A 416 13.86 4.19 -4.26
CA SER A 416 14.89 3.49 -3.50
C SER A 416 15.56 2.37 -4.31
N ASN A 417 16.77 1.98 -3.90
CA ASN A 417 17.42 0.74 -4.36
C ASN A 417 17.20 -0.44 -3.41
N GLU A 418 16.65 -0.19 -2.23
CA GLU A 418 16.40 -1.24 -1.24
C GLU A 418 15.14 -2.05 -1.61
N PRO A 419 15.25 -3.40 -1.75
CA PRO A 419 14.11 -4.23 -2.11
C PRO A 419 12.92 -4.09 -1.15
N GLU A 420 13.16 -3.85 0.14
CA GLU A 420 12.09 -3.68 1.14
C GLU A 420 11.30 -2.39 0.92
N VAL A 421 11.98 -1.28 0.68
CA VAL A 421 11.35 0.02 0.40
C VAL A 421 10.62 -0.03 -0.94
N ARG A 422 11.22 -0.64 -1.97
CA ARG A 422 10.53 -0.85 -3.25
C ARG A 422 9.36 -1.84 -3.13
N GLY A 423 9.47 -2.82 -2.24
CA GLY A 423 8.37 -3.70 -1.83
C GLY A 423 7.17 -2.91 -1.32
N MET A 424 7.42 -1.94 -0.43
CA MET A 424 6.38 -1.01 0.02
C MET A 424 5.77 -0.19 -1.14
N ALA A 425 6.57 0.23 -2.11
CA ALA A 425 6.07 0.94 -3.29
C ALA A 425 5.03 0.12 -4.07
N VAL A 426 5.33 -1.16 -4.34
CA VAL A 426 4.40 -2.04 -5.08
C VAL A 426 3.16 -2.40 -4.26
N LEU A 427 3.27 -2.51 -2.94
CA LEU A 427 2.12 -2.66 -2.05
C LEU A 427 1.19 -1.45 -2.15
N LEU A 428 1.73 -0.25 -1.99
CA LEU A 428 0.96 1.01 -2.07
C LEU A 428 0.27 1.17 -3.41
N GLN A 429 0.98 0.93 -4.51
CA GLN A 429 0.37 1.02 -5.84
C GLN A 429 -0.71 -0.06 -6.05
N THR A 430 -0.52 -1.27 -5.51
CA THR A 430 -1.54 -2.33 -5.54
C THR A 430 -2.78 -1.92 -4.74
N GLY A 431 -2.58 -1.32 -3.56
CA GLY A 431 -3.66 -0.77 -2.73
C GLY A 431 -4.43 0.35 -3.42
N LEU A 432 -3.73 1.31 -4.05
CA LEU A 432 -4.34 2.39 -4.84
C LEU A 432 -5.16 1.87 -6.03
N ALA A 433 -4.63 0.87 -6.74
CA ALA A 433 -5.36 0.23 -7.84
C ALA A 433 -6.65 -0.44 -7.33
N ALA A 434 -6.57 -1.19 -6.22
CA ALA A 434 -7.73 -1.82 -5.59
C ALA A 434 -8.75 -0.80 -5.06
N GLU A 435 -8.30 0.28 -4.42
CA GLU A 435 -9.17 1.35 -3.92
C GLU A 435 -9.97 1.99 -5.06
N SER A 436 -9.35 2.17 -6.23
CA SER A 436 -10.00 2.81 -7.39
C SER A 436 -11.18 2.00 -7.95
N VAL A 437 -11.16 0.67 -7.82
CA VAL A 437 -12.19 -0.24 -8.35
C VAL A 437 -13.17 -0.75 -7.30
N ARG A 438 -12.87 -0.57 -6.01
CA ARG A 438 -13.74 -0.98 -4.90
C ARG A 438 -15.20 -0.52 -5.05
N PRO A 439 -15.52 0.71 -5.52
CA PRO A 439 -16.91 1.13 -5.74
C PRO A 439 -17.64 0.31 -6.82
N LEU A 440 -16.92 -0.08 -7.87
CA LEU A 440 -17.48 -0.93 -8.93
C LEU A 440 -17.72 -2.36 -8.42
N TYR A 441 -16.77 -2.90 -7.65
CA TYR A 441 -16.92 -4.19 -7.00
C TYR A 441 -18.14 -4.20 -6.07
N ALA A 442 -18.25 -3.21 -5.18
CA ALA A 442 -19.34 -3.08 -4.22
C ALA A 442 -20.70 -2.94 -4.90
N ARG A 443 -20.81 -2.09 -5.93
CA ARG A 443 -22.04 -1.92 -6.71
C ARG A 443 -22.52 -3.22 -7.34
N LYS A 444 -21.61 -4.05 -7.87
CA LYS A 444 -21.96 -5.37 -8.47
C LYS A 444 -22.47 -6.38 -7.43
N ARG A 445 -22.20 -6.18 -6.14
CA ARG A 445 -22.63 -7.06 -5.03
C ARG A 445 -23.66 -6.41 -4.11
N GLU A 446 -24.16 -5.22 -4.44
CA GLU A 446 -25.11 -4.47 -3.60
C GLU A 446 -24.57 -4.22 -2.17
N LEU A 447 -23.26 -3.97 -2.07
CA LEU A 447 -22.60 -3.68 -0.80
C LEU A 447 -22.49 -2.18 -0.56
N GLU A 448 -22.74 -1.76 0.67
CA GLU A 448 -22.39 -0.42 1.14
C GLU A 448 -20.92 -0.38 1.53
N ILE A 449 -20.22 0.67 1.11
CA ILE A 449 -18.79 0.86 1.39
C ILE A 449 -18.51 2.27 1.87
N ASP A 450 -17.45 2.40 2.65
CA ASP A 450 -16.88 3.71 2.97
C ASP A 450 -16.36 4.40 1.70
N PRO A 451 -16.40 5.75 1.64
CA PRO A 451 -15.84 6.52 0.55
C PRO A 451 -14.40 6.12 0.19
N THR A 452 -14.13 6.05 -1.12
CA THR A 452 -12.82 5.71 -1.69
C THR A 452 -12.18 6.93 -2.32
N GLY A 453 -10.86 7.04 -2.24
CA GLY A 453 -10.13 8.09 -2.95
C GLY A 453 -9.60 7.61 -4.31
N ARG A 454 -9.26 8.58 -5.16
CA ARG A 454 -8.51 8.35 -6.41
C ARG A 454 -7.50 9.48 -6.56
N SER A 455 -6.21 9.15 -6.51
CA SER A 455 -5.17 10.13 -6.74
C SER A 455 -4.78 10.20 -8.22
N GLN A 456 -4.72 11.41 -8.75
CA GLN A 456 -4.14 11.73 -10.08
C GLN A 456 -2.66 12.11 -9.99
N PHE A 457 -2.07 12.09 -8.78
CA PHE A 457 -0.67 12.45 -8.56
C PHE A 457 0.23 11.65 -9.51
N TRP A 458 0.90 12.37 -10.41
CA TRP A 458 1.79 11.83 -11.44
C TRP A 458 1.31 10.52 -12.07
N PHE A 459 0.00 10.41 -12.35
CA PHE A 459 -0.59 9.18 -12.84
C PHE A 459 0.09 8.65 -14.12
N PRO A 460 0.45 9.48 -15.11
CA PRO A 460 1.21 9.01 -16.28
C PRO A 460 2.55 8.38 -15.91
N TRP A 461 3.30 8.98 -14.99
CA TRP A 461 4.60 8.43 -14.57
C TRP A 461 4.43 7.17 -13.71
N ARG A 462 3.48 7.15 -12.76
CA ARG A 462 3.18 5.95 -11.96
C ARG A 462 2.77 4.77 -12.84
N THR A 463 2.01 5.02 -13.90
CA THR A 463 1.62 4.00 -14.87
C THR A 463 2.82 3.25 -15.41
N ARG A 464 3.92 3.94 -15.65
CA ARG A 464 5.13 3.36 -16.23
C ARG A 464 6.10 2.84 -15.17
N LEU A 465 6.26 3.55 -14.05
CA LEU A 465 7.03 3.10 -12.87
C LEU A 465 6.55 1.74 -12.32
N PHE A 466 5.26 1.44 -12.46
CA PHE A 466 4.65 0.21 -11.95
C PHE A 466 4.07 -0.69 -13.03
N SER A 467 4.38 -0.42 -14.31
CA SER A 467 3.89 -1.20 -15.47
C SER A 467 2.38 -1.47 -15.44
N LEU A 468 1.59 -0.45 -15.13
CA LEU A 468 0.13 -0.53 -15.16
C LEU A 468 -0.35 -0.69 -16.60
N ASP A 469 -1.44 -1.46 -16.81
CA ASP A 469 -2.10 -1.53 -18.11
C ASP A 469 -2.70 -0.16 -18.47
N ALA A 470 -1.98 0.65 -19.26
CA ALA A 470 -2.55 1.85 -19.86
C ALA A 470 -2.56 1.73 -21.38
N ALA A 471 -3.71 2.07 -21.96
CA ALA A 471 -3.82 2.41 -23.37
C ALA A 471 -2.88 3.59 -23.67
N SER A 472 -2.14 3.48 -24.78
CA SER A 472 -1.22 4.46 -25.37
C SER A 472 -1.24 5.84 -24.71
N LEU A 473 -0.26 6.10 -23.84
CA LEU A 473 0.07 7.47 -23.45
C LEU A 473 0.55 8.20 -24.72
N GLY A 474 0.03 9.40 -24.97
CA GLY A 474 0.36 10.20 -26.15
C GLY A 474 1.85 10.56 -26.25
N GLU A 475 2.24 11.18 -27.37
CA GLU A 475 3.63 11.44 -27.77
C GLU A 475 4.45 12.28 -26.76
N ASN A 476 5.71 11.87 -26.54
CA ASN A 476 6.88 12.65 -26.07
C ASN A 476 6.64 13.66 -24.92
N THR A 477 6.26 13.15 -23.74
CA THR A 477 6.07 13.96 -22.53
C THR A 477 7.34 14.06 -21.67
N GLN A 478 7.40 14.99 -20.72
CA GLN A 478 8.50 15.08 -19.75
C GLN A 478 8.63 13.79 -18.91
N GLU A 479 7.52 13.09 -18.68
CA GLU A 479 7.49 11.80 -18.00
C GLU A 479 8.31 10.74 -18.76
N ASP A 480 8.33 10.79 -20.09
CA ASP A 480 9.15 9.92 -20.94
C ASP A 480 10.64 10.11 -20.65
N ALA A 481 11.05 11.35 -20.36
CA ALA A 481 12.43 11.66 -20.04
C ALA A 481 12.88 10.98 -18.74
N LEU A 482 12.02 10.90 -17.72
CA LEU A 482 12.34 10.33 -16.40
C LEU A 482 12.56 8.83 -16.44
N GLU A 483 12.08 8.17 -17.49
CA GLU A 483 12.22 6.74 -17.73
C GLU A 483 13.38 6.39 -18.64
N SER A 484 14.17 7.39 -19.04
CA SER A 484 15.29 7.14 -19.93
C SER A 484 16.16 5.99 -19.38
N PRO A 485 16.42 4.95 -20.20
CA PRO A 485 17.28 3.84 -19.82
C PRO A 485 18.75 4.26 -19.69
N LEU A 486 19.11 5.42 -20.27
CA LEU A 486 20.42 6.03 -20.12
C LEU A 486 20.40 6.96 -18.91
N ARG A 487 21.23 6.66 -17.91
CA ARG A 487 21.30 7.41 -16.65
C ARG A 487 22.67 8.02 -16.45
N LEU A 488 22.71 9.22 -15.88
CA LEU A 488 23.91 9.88 -15.37
C LEU A 488 24.04 9.59 -13.88
N LEU A 489 25.02 8.76 -13.53
CA LEU A 489 25.34 8.40 -12.14
C LEU A 489 26.24 9.45 -11.48
N LYS A 490 27.24 9.93 -12.23
CA LYS A 490 28.22 10.91 -11.75
C LYS A 490 28.70 11.78 -12.91
N GLY A 491 28.92 13.06 -12.67
CA GLY A 491 29.43 14.00 -13.67
C GLY A 491 28.74 15.36 -13.63
N PRO A 492 29.21 16.31 -14.47
CA PRO A 492 28.65 17.65 -14.54
C PRO A 492 27.20 17.64 -15.02
N ARG A 493 26.56 18.81 -14.98
CA ARG A 493 25.30 19.03 -15.70
C ARG A 493 25.54 18.81 -17.18
N VAL A 494 24.69 18.03 -17.83
CA VAL A 494 24.80 17.74 -19.26
C VAL A 494 23.49 18.07 -19.98
N LEU A 495 23.63 18.67 -21.15
CA LEU A 495 22.54 18.90 -22.09
C LEU A 495 22.65 17.87 -23.20
N THR A 496 21.53 17.25 -23.56
CA THR A 496 21.52 16.15 -24.52
C THR A 496 20.59 16.44 -25.69
N GLN A 497 21.11 16.32 -26.92
CA GLN A 497 20.33 16.32 -28.15
C GLN A 497 20.36 14.91 -28.74
N VAL A 498 19.20 14.38 -29.11
CA VAL A 498 19.08 13.02 -29.66
C VAL A 498 18.74 13.12 -31.15
N ASN A 499 19.51 12.40 -31.97
CA ASN A 499 19.23 12.17 -33.38
C ASN A 499 19.26 10.66 -33.66
N GLY A 500 18.10 10.01 -33.49
CA GLY A 500 18.00 8.56 -33.59
C GLY A 500 18.82 7.84 -32.50
N ARG A 501 19.86 7.10 -32.91
CA ARG A 501 20.77 6.38 -31.99
C ARG A 501 22.05 7.15 -31.66
N GLU A 502 22.13 8.41 -32.09
CA GLU A 502 23.24 9.30 -31.78
C GLU A 502 22.77 10.36 -30.78
N LEU A 503 23.54 10.51 -29.69
CA LEU A 503 23.27 11.45 -28.61
C LEU A 503 24.43 12.44 -28.54
N LEU A 504 24.17 13.71 -28.81
CA LEU A 504 25.11 14.78 -28.54
C LEU A 504 24.93 15.22 -27.10
N MET A 505 26.03 15.22 -26.35
CA MET A 505 26.12 15.62 -24.95
C MET A 505 27.02 16.86 -24.85
N ASP A 506 26.45 17.94 -24.33
CA ASP A 506 27.10 19.22 -24.12
C ASP A 506 27.19 19.52 -22.62
N PHE A 507 28.36 19.94 -22.14
CA PHE A 507 28.57 20.42 -20.77
C PHE A 507 29.69 21.45 -20.71
N GLU A 508 29.80 22.16 -19.58
CA GLU A 508 30.86 23.14 -19.36
C GLU A 508 31.87 22.64 -18.33
N THR A 509 33.15 22.88 -18.59
CA THR A 509 34.24 22.67 -17.64
C THR A 509 34.68 24.00 -17.05
N ALA A 510 34.76 24.07 -15.72
CA ALA A 510 35.12 25.30 -15.00
C ALA A 510 36.62 25.63 -15.09
N ALA A 511 37.48 24.63 -15.35
CA ALA A 511 38.92 24.76 -15.45
C ALA A 511 39.50 23.71 -16.40
N PRO A 512 40.70 23.95 -16.97
CA PRO A 512 41.50 22.92 -17.61
C PRO A 512 41.75 21.76 -16.64
N GLY A 513 41.63 20.51 -17.10
CA GLY A 513 41.86 19.35 -16.24
C GLY A 513 41.06 18.12 -16.62
N GLN A 514 41.23 17.06 -15.83
CA GLN A 514 40.50 15.81 -16.01
C GLN A 514 39.03 15.97 -15.61
N PHE A 515 38.15 15.37 -16.38
CA PHE A 515 36.74 15.20 -16.05
C PHE A 515 36.33 13.73 -16.12
N GLU A 516 35.30 13.40 -15.36
CA GLU A 516 34.75 12.05 -15.27
C GLU A 516 33.23 12.11 -15.42
N ILE A 517 32.71 11.26 -16.31
CA ILE A 517 31.27 11.05 -16.48
C ILE A 517 31.01 9.55 -16.33
N GLN A 518 30.13 9.20 -15.41
CA GLN A 518 29.70 7.82 -15.18
C GLN A 518 28.24 7.69 -15.58
N LEU A 519 27.96 6.72 -16.45
CA LEU A 519 26.64 6.46 -17.00
C LEU A 519 26.20 5.03 -16.68
N ALA A 520 24.90 4.79 -16.54
CA ALA A 520 24.31 3.46 -16.54
C ALA A 520 23.47 3.28 -17.79
N TYR A 521 23.67 2.16 -18.48
CA TYR A 521 22.93 1.83 -19.69
C TYR A 521 23.04 0.33 -20.01
N PRO A 522 21.93 -0.36 -20.38
CA PRO A 522 21.89 -1.82 -20.48
C PRO A 522 22.59 -2.41 -21.73
N ALA A 523 23.15 -1.59 -22.61
CA ALA A 523 23.82 -2.05 -23.83
C ALA A 523 25.16 -1.30 -24.05
N PRO A 524 26.02 -1.78 -24.97
CA PRO A 524 27.26 -1.09 -25.30
C PRO A 524 27.07 0.37 -25.73
N LEU A 525 27.89 1.27 -25.19
CA LEU A 525 28.00 2.67 -25.62
C LEU A 525 29.31 2.92 -26.36
N ARG A 526 29.29 3.78 -27.39
CA ARG A 526 30.51 4.28 -28.04
C ARG A 526 30.59 5.80 -27.94
N PHE A 527 31.72 6.33 -27.46
CA PHE A 527 31.96 7.76 -27.33
C PHE A 527 32.85 8.25 -28.46
N ILE A 528 32.45 9.34 -29.10
CA ILE A 528 33.16 9.96 -30.22
C ILE A 528 33.26 11.46 -29.93
N PRO A 529 34.47 12.06 -29.92
CA PRO A 529 34.62 13.51 -29.88
C PRO A 529 33.82 14.15 -31.01
N ALA A 530 32.88 15.02 -30.69
CA ALA A 530 31.92 15.57 -31.66
C ALA A 530 32.24 17.03 -31.97
N GLY A 531 33.35 17.25 -32.68
CA GLY A 531 33.75 18.57 -33.19
C GLY A 531 34.29 19.57 -32.16
N SER A 532 34.38 19.18 -30.88
CA SER A 532 35.04 19.96 -29.82
C SER A 532 36.55 19.67 -29.83
N THR A 533 37.39 20.68 -30.04
CA THR A 533 38.85 20.59 -29.85
C THR A 533 39.24 20.49 -28.37
N ASN A 534 38.32 20.79 -27.45
CA ASN A 534 38.55 20.86 -26.01
C ASN A 534 38.48 19.50 -25.29
N VAL A 535 38.64 18.38 -26.01
CA VAL A 535 38.64 17.03 -25.40
C VAL A 535 39.83 16.23 -25.90
N LEU A 536 40.76 15.94 -24.99
CA LEU A 536 41.85 15.02 -25.23
C LEU A 536 41.47 13.61 -24.74
N GLN A 537 41.57 12.64 -25.64
CA GLN A 537 41.60 11.19 -25.38
C GLN A 537 40.47 10.66 -24.46
N PRO A 538 39.18 10.66 -24.89
CA PRO A 538 38.13 10.05 -24.09
C PRO A 538 38.40 8.54 -23.96
N LYS A 539 38.67 8.08 -22.74
CA LYS A 539 38.79 6.66 -22.43
C LYS A 539 37.46 6.18 -21.86
N LEU A 540 36.87 5.19 -22.52
CA LEU A 540 35.67 4.51 -22.06
C LEU A 540 36.05 3.19 -21.43
N VAL A 541 35.60 2.97 -20.20
CA VAL A 541 35.75 1.69 -19.50
C VAL A 541 34.36 1.23 -19.07
N GLU A 542 33.97 0.05 -19.54
CA GLU A 542 32.80 -0.64 -19.01
C GLU A 542 33.17 -1.33 -17.69
N LYS A 543 32.33 -1.15 -16.67
CA LYS A 543 32.43 -1.86 -15.40
C LYS A 543 31.03 -2.20 -14.91
N GLU A 544 30.69 -3.50 -14.93
CA GLU A 544 29.47 -4.03 -14.29
C GLU A 544 28.18 -3.33 -14.76
N GLY A 545 28.04 -3.07 -16.06
CA GLY A 545 26.87 -2.36 -16.63
C GLY A 545 26.88 -0.84 -16.46
N THR A 546 27.97 -0.28 -15.94
CA THR A 546 28.25 1.16 -15.92
C THR A 546 29.36 1.52 -16.90
N TRP A 547 29.26 2.72 -17.46
CA TRP A 547 30.15 3.26 -18.48
C TRP A 547 30.89 4.45 -17.88
N LEU A 548 32.18 4.28 -17.63
CA LEU A 548 33.04 5.35 -17.12
C LEU A 548 33.76 6.01 -18.29
N MET A 549 33.48 7.28 -18.51
CA MET A 549 34.21 8.12 -19.43
C MET A 549 35.15 9.05 -18.67
N GLN A 550 36.43 8.97 -19.02
CA GLN A 550 37.46 9.90 -18.55
C GLN A 550 37.98 10.71 -19.73
N GLY A 551 38.07 12.01 -19.58
CA GLY A 551 38.65 12.90 -20.59
C GLY A 551 39.40 14.05 -19.94
N GLN A 552 40.12 14.83 -20.75
CA GLN A 552 40.83 16.02 -20.29
C GLN A 552 40.40 17.23 -21.13
N ALA A 553 39.95 18.28 -20.44
CA ALA A 553 39.67 19.57 -21.04
C ALA A 553 40.96 20.41 -21.10
N GLU A 554 41.26 20.95 -22.28
CA GLU A 554 42.44 21.79 -22.51
C GLU A 554 42.26 23.20 -21.95
N ILE A 555 41.05 23.74 -22.04
CA ILE A 555 40.65 25.05 -21.55
C ILE A 555 39.32 24.96 -20.78
N ALA A 556 39.07 25.93 -19.91
CA ALA A 556 37.73 26.15 -19.38
C ALA A 556 36.77 26.50 -20.54
N GLY A 557 35.60 25.88 -20.58
CA GLY A 557 34.61 26.15 -21.61
C GLY A 557 33.76 24.96 -22.01
N PRO A 558 33.03 25.06 -23.13
CA PRO A 558 32.12 24.03 -23.58
C PRO A 558 32.88 22.78 -24.04
N VAL A 559 32.34 21.62 -23.68
CA VAL A 559 32.76 20.30 -24.12
C VAL A 559 31.57 19.62 -24.79
N ARG A 560 31.80 19.08 -25.99
CA ARG A 560 30.78 18.39 -26.80
C ARG A 560 31.24 16.98 -27.16
N LEU A 561 30.39 16.01 -26.88
CA LEU A 561 30.63 14.59 -27.09
C LEU A 561 29.46 13.94 -27.80
N MET A 562 29.72 12.94 -28.63
CA MET A 562 28.69 12.09 -29.22
C MET A 562 28.73 10.70 -28.60
N ILE A 563 27.58 10.22 -28.17
CA ILE A 563 27.31 8.85 -27.74
C ILE A 563 26.57 8.16 -28.87
N LYS A 564 27.15 7.10 -29.43
CA LYS A 564 26.44 6.18 -30.31
C LYS A 564 25.92 5.00 -29.51
N ILE A 565 24.62 4.81 -29.54
CA ILE A 565 23.91 3.70 -28.90
C ILE A 565 23.96 2.49 -29.83
N ASP A 566 24.35 1.34 -29.28
CA ASP A 566 24.34 0.07 -30.02
C ASP A 566 22.92 -0.26 -30.57
N PRO A 567 22.78 -0.79 -31.80
CA PRO A 567 21.50 -1.20 -32.36
C PRO A 567 20.66 -2.15 -31.47
N ALA A 568 21.29 -2.97 -30.64
CA ALA A 568 20.62 -3.87 -29.71
C ALA A 568 20.08 -3.17 -28.46
N GLY A 569 20.53 -1.94 -28.16
CA GLY A 569 20.09 -1.18 -27.00
C GLY A 569 18.72 -0.50 -27.19
N PRO A 570 17.99 -0.21 -26.09
CA PRO A 570 16.75 0.56 -26.12
C PRO A 570 16.95 1.99 -26.63
N LEU A 571 15.96 2.61 -27.25
CA LEU A 571 16.11 4.02 -27.64
C LEU A 571 16.05 4.94 -26.41
N VAL A 572 16.84 6.00 -26.41
CA VAL A 572 16.71 7.07 -25.42
C VAL A 572 15.54 7.96 -25.83
N PRO A 573 14.56 8.19 -24.94
CA PRO A 573 13.41 9.02 -25.25
C PRO A 573 13.82 10.47 -25.53
N THR A 574 13.12 11.08 -26.49
CA THR A 574 13.13 12.52 -26.75
C THR A 574 11.90 13.14 -26.13
N TRP A 575 12.05 14.26 -25.46
CA TRP A 575 10.92 15.07 -25.02
C TRP A 575 11.05 16.47 -25.61
N PHE A 576 9.90 17.02 -26.01
CA PHE A 576 9.84 18.34 -26.62
C PHE A 576 9.42 19.35 -25.55
N VAL A 577 10.13 20.48 -25.49
CA VAL A 577 9.65 21.66 -24.77
C VAL A 577 8.94 22.52 -25.80
N PRO A 578 7.60 22.68 -25.73
CA PRO A 578 6.90 23.60 -26.61
C PRO A 578 7.52 24.98 -26.43
N ARG A 579 7.98 25.61 -27.53
CA ARG A 579 8.34 27.03 -27.46
C ARG A 579 7.10 27.79 -27.01
N PRO A 580 7.20 28.74 -26.06
CA PRO A 580 6.09 29.65 -25.82
C PRO A 580 5.72 30.26 -27.17
N SER A 581 4.43 30.16 -27.54
CA SER A 581 3.95 30.77 -28.77
C SER A 581 4.37 32.23 -28.76
N ALA A 582 5.04 32.65 -29.84
CA ALA A 582 5.45 34.03 -29.99
C ALA A 582 4.23 34.93 -29.70
N PRO A 583 4.39 36.02 -28.93
CA PRO A 583 3.28 36.92 -28.65
C PRO A 583 2.64 37.32 -29.97
N THR A 584 1.31 37.18 -30.05
CA THR A 584 0.54 37.59 -31.21
C THR A 584 0.96 39.03 -31.54
N PRO A 585 1.46 39.31 -32.76
CA PRO A 585 1.84 40.67 -33.11
C PRO A 585 0.61 41.56 -32.88
N PRO A 586 0.80 42.78 -32.31
CA PRO A 586 -0.31 43.67 -32.05
C PRO A 586 -1.09 43.86 -33.36
N ALA A 587 -2.42 43.73 -33.27
CA ALA A 587 -3.30 43.94 -34.41
C ALA A 587 -2.91 45.27 -35.07
N SER A 588 -2.54 45.21 -36.34
CA SER A 588 -2.28 46.42 -37.11
C SER A 588 -3.53 47.30 -37.02
N PRO A 589 -3.41 48.60 -36.71
CA PRO A 589 -4.56 49.47 -36.65
C PRO A 589 -5.23 49.45 -38.02
N ALA A 590 -6.53 49.16 -38.02
CA ALA A 590 -7.35 49.22 -39.22
C ALA A 590 -7.21 50.62 -39.84
N GLY A 591 -6.72 50.67 -41.08
CA GLY A 591 -6.77 51.84 -41.95
C GLY A 591 -8.06 51.90 -42.73
#